data_AF-A0A2I0HNL1-F1
#
_entry.id   AF-A0A2I0HNL1-F1
#
_cell.length_a   1.000
_cell.length_b   1.000
_cell.length_c   1.000
_cell.angle_alpha   90.00
_cell.angle_beta   90.00
_cell.angle_gamma   90.00
#
_symmetry.space_group_name_H-M   'P 1'
#
loop_
_entity.id
_entity.type
_entity.pdbx_description
1 polymer ?
#
loop_
_entity_poly.entity_id
_entity_poly.type
_entity_poly.pdbx_seq_one_letter_code
_entity_poly.pdbx_strand_id
1 'polypeptide(L)'
;MHRPPPVPVLLLLLSLALAGRVSSHEESGEWSCDSSASEIRVEAPFLPGIITLDGRADDWSDVDGSEFSLLPALDPDDDKEYGGGKMTVKALHDGKDVFFLLQVDGDYAYSKGENTRCPSAALMFQIGESATYHNMGGCKEGRDSCTNKTCKGHEVDIMHFSIGNAIPGRLYGGNPIDNGKGNGGDRFGHLVDLYAWTPHCRYIDGTGPSEEAT
;
A
#
# COMPACT_ATOMS: atom_id res chain seq x y z
N MET A 1 48.50 9.08 31.57
CA MET A 1 48.76 9.04 30.12
C MET A 1 47.57 8.37 29.45
N HIS A 2 46.66 9.14 28.84
CA HIS A 2 45.55 8.58 28.06
C HIS A 2 46.06 8.28 26.65
N ARG A 3 46.09 7.00 26.25
CA ARG A 3 46.41 6.62 24.87
C ARG A 3 45.20 6.93 23.99
N PRO A 4 45.36 7.63 22.86
CA PRO A 4 44.26 7.85 21.93
C PRO A 4 43.78 6.51 21.35
N PRO A 5 42.48 6.37 21.06
CA PRO A 5 41.94 5.14 20.50
C PRO A 5 42.62 4.83 19.16
N PRO A 6 42.87 3.54 18.85
CA PRO A 6 43.50 3.16 17.59
C PRO A 6 42.59 3.53 16.41
N VAL A 7 43.17 4.11 15.36
CA VAL A 7 42.51 4.53 14.10
C VAL A 7 41.40 3.59 13.58
N PRO A 8 41.54 2.25 13.59
CA PRO A 8 40.46 1.36 13.18
C PRO A 8 39.20 1.42 14.06
N VAL A 9 39.33 1.71 15.35
CA VAL A 9 38.18 1.90 16.27
C VAL A 9 37.46 3.21 15.94
N LEU A 10 38.20 4.25 15.56
CA LEU A 10 37.62 5.53 15.16
C LEU A 10 36.83 5.39 13.84
N LEU A 11 37.35 4.63 12.87
CA LEU A 11 36.65 4.32 11.62
C LEU A 11 35.40 3.47 11.83
N LEU A 12 35.44 2.50 12.74
CA LEU A 12 34.28 1.68 13.09
C LEU A 12 33.18 2.53 13.73
N LEU A 13 33.53 3.41 14.68
CA LEU A 13 32.59 4.34 15.31
C LEU A 13 32.00 5.34 14.32
N LEU A 14 32.79 5.82 13.35
CA LEU A 14 32.30 6.68 12.27
C LEU A 14 31.31 5.93 11.36
N SER A 15 31.56 4.66 11.07
CA SER A 15 30.66 3.83 10.26
C SER A 15 29.33 3.51 10.96
N LEU A 16 29.33 3.35 12.29
CA LEU A 16 28.09 3.23 13.07
C LEU A 16 27.34 4.57 13.20
N ALA A 17 28.04 5.71 13.16
CA ALA A 17 27.40 7.02 13.19
C ALA A 17 26.77 7.41 11.83
N LEU A 18 27.29 6.86 10.72
CA LEU A 18 26.74 7.02 9.37
C LEU A 18 25.55 6.08 9.09
N ALA A 19 25.32 5.07 9.93
CA ALA A 19 24.09 4.32 9.94
C ALA A 19 23.00 5.19 10.59
N GLY A 20 22.36 6.03 9.77
CA GLY A 20 21.24 6.85 10.22
C GLY A 20 20.21 5.98 10.95
N ARG A 21 19.94 6.31 12.21
CA ARG A 21 18.82 5.70 12.93
C ARG A 21 17.55 6.20 12.26
N VAL A 22 16.81 5.30 11.61
CA VAL A 22 15.43 5.58 11.25
C VAL A 22 14.67 5.62 12.57
N SER A 23 14.25 6.82 12.96
CA SER A 23 13.32 6.97 14.06
C SER A 23 11.94 6.62 13.51
N SER A 24 11.19 5.75 14.18
CA SER A 24 9.76 5.67 13.90
C SER A 24 9.15 7.03 14.27
N HIS A 25 8.25 7.53 13.46
CA HIS A 25 7.42 8.66 13.85
C HIS A 25 6.69 8.35 15.17
N GLU A 26 6.62 9.35 16.05
CA GLU A 26 5.77 9.31 17.23
C GLU A 26 4.48 10.07 16.90
N GLU A 27 3.41 9.35 16.59
CA GLU A 27 2.06 9.94 16.60
C GLU A 27 1.76 10.39 18.04
N SER A 28 1.84 11.70 18.29
CA SER A 28 1.43 12.25 19.58
C SER A 28 -0.09 12.35 19.63
N GLY A 29 -0.72 11.54 20.50
CA GLY A 29 -2.16 11.61 20.77
C GLY A 29 -2.92 10.31 20.53
N GLU A 30 -4.23 10.32 20.78
CA GLU A 30 -5.12 9.21 20.44
C GLU A 30 -5.51 9.33 18.96
N TRP A 31 -5.13 8.35 18.15
CA TRP A 31 -5.55 8.28 16.74
C TRP A 31 -7.04 7.97 16.65
N SER A 32 -7.81 8.80 15.96
CA SER A 32 -9.22 8.54 15.66
C SER A 32 -9.52 8.70 14.17
N CYS A 33 -10.39 7.83 13.66
CA CYS A 33 -10.98 7.95 12.32
C CYS A 33 -12.30 8.73 12.38
N ASP A 34 -12.32 9.86 13.09
CA ASP A 34 -13.51 10.73 13.08
C ASP A 34 -13.55 11.53 11.78
N SER A 35 -14.42 11.09 10.86
CA SER A 35 -14.73 11.69 9.54
C SER A 35 -15.27 13.14 9.58
N SER A 36 -15.13 13.82 10.71
CA SER A 36 -15.66 15.16 11.00
C SER A 36 -14.78 16.30 10.47
N ALA A 37 -13.55 16.02 10.01
CA ALA A 37 -12.64 17.00 9.44
C ALA A 37 -12.52 16.83 7.92
N SER A 38 -13.34 17.57 7.15
CA SER A 38 -13.19 17.81 5.69
C SER A 38 -12.56 16.65 4.89
N GLU A 39 -13.13 15.46 5.06
CA GLU A 39 -12.54 14.21 4.58
C GLU A 39 -12.55 14.20 3.05
N ILE A 40 -11.39 13.90 2.43
CA ILE A 40 -11.30 13.74 0.98
C ILE A 40 -12.10 12.49 0.61
N ARG A 41 -13.33 12.70 0.13
CA ARG A 41 -14.17 11.63 -0.39
C ARG A 41 -13.79 11.36 -1.84
N VAL A 42 -13.54 10.10 -2.16
CA VAL A 42 -13.42 9.65 -3.55
C VAL A 42 -14.83 9.35 -4.03
N GLU A 43 -15.39 10.24 -4.86
CA GLU A 43 -16.68 9.99 -5.48
C GLU A 43 -16.51 9.11 -6.73
N ALA A 44 -17.40 8.12 -6.86
CA ALA A 44 -17.49 7.29 -8.05
C ALA A 44 -18.88 7.48 -8.65
N PRO A 45 -19.07 8.37 -9.64
CA PRO A 45 -20.35 8.54 -10.32
C PRO A 45 -20.65 7.41 -11.30
N PHE A 46 -21.93 7.20 -11.59
CA PHE A 46 -22.40 6.26 -12.62
C PHE A 46 -22.17 6.83 -14.02
N LEU A 47 -21.14 6.35 -14.72
CA LEU A 47 -20.74 6.82 -16.05
C LEU A 47 -20.39 5.60 -16.94
N PRO A 48 -21.38 4.85 -17.43
CA PRO A 48 -21.12 3.64 -18.18
C PRO A 48 -20.56 3.94 -19.59
N GLY A 49 -19.52 3.20 -19.99
CA GLY A 49 -19.03 3.17 -21.37
C GLY A 49 -18.19 4.37 -21.81
N ILE A 50 -17.73 5.22 -20.88
CA ILE A 50 -16.88 6.37 -21.21
C ILE A 50 -15.38 6.06 -21.14
N ILE A 51 -14.95 5.04 -20.38
CA ILE A 51 -13.53 4.70 -20.21
C ILE A 51 -13.15 3.35 -20.81
N THR A 52 -11.87 3.23 -21.12
CA THR A 52 -11.17 2.04 -21.60
C THR A 52 -10.15 1.61 -20.54
N LEU A 53 -10.06 0.31 -20.27
CA LEU A 53 -9.08 -0.23 -19.32
C LEU A 53 -7.73 -0.48 -20.00
N ASP A 54 -7.01 0.60 -20.33
CA ASP A 54 -5.72 0.53 -21.02
C ASP A 54 -4.58 1.32 -20.33
N GLY A 55 -4.88 2.00 -19.23
CA GLY A 55 -3.95 2.81 -18.46
C GLY A 55 -3.69 4.20 -19.04
N ARG A 56 -4.44 4.62 -20.06
CA ARG A 56 -4.43 6.00 -20.56
C ARG A 56 -5.43 6.84 -19.77
N ALA A 57 -5.10 8.11 -19.58
CA ALA A 57 -5.94 9.06 -18.86
C ALA A 57 -6.84 9.90 -19.78
N ASP A 58 -6.71 9.75 -21.11
CA ASP A 58 -7.36 10.62 -22.10
C ASP A 58 -8.89 10.57 -22.00
N ASP A 59 -9.46 9.39 -21.80
CA ASP A 59 -10.91 9.15 -21.65
C ASP A 59 -11.42 9.41 -20.22
N TRP A 60 -10.53 9.78 -19.30
CA TRP A 60 -10.86 10.21 -17.93
C TRP A 60 -10.90 11.74 -17.79
N SER A 61 -10.83 12.51 -18.90
CA SER A 61 -10.76 13.98 -18.85
C SER A 61 -11.93 14.62 -18.12
N ASP A 62 -13.12 14.02 -18.26
CA ASP A 62 -14.38 14.54 -17.74
C ASP A 62 -14.75 13.93 -16.38
N VAL A 63 -13.85 13.14 -15.79
CA VAL A 63 -14.01 12.53 -14.47
C VAL A 63 -13.20 13.36 -13.46
N ASP A 64 -13.87 13.85 -12.43
CA ASP A 64 -13.23 14.60 -11.35
C ASP A 64 -12.25 13.71 -10.58
N GLY A 65 -11.16 14.31 -10.12
CA GLY A 65 -10.10 13.62 -9.37
C GLY A 65 -9.92 14.20 -7.98
N SER A 66 -9.62 13.32 -7.03
CA SER A 66 -9.23 13.67 -5.66
C SER A 66 -7.71 13.62 -5.54
N GLU A 67 -7.10 14.68 -5.02
CA GLU A 67 -5.65 14.77 -4.84
C GLU A 67 -5.24 14.42 -3.40
N PHE A 68 -4.16 13.66 -3.27
CA PHE A 68 -3.60 13.21 -2.00
C PHE A 68 -2.10 13.47 -1.96
N SER A 69 -1.63 14.07 -0.87
CA SER A 69 -0.21 14.09 -0.53
C SER A 69 0.27 12.67 -0.24
N LEU A 70 1.46 12.32 -0.73
CA LEU A 70 2.06 11.01 -0.49
C LEU A 70 3.12 11.14 0.60
N LEU A 71 2.88 10.45 1.72
CA LEU A 71 3.72 10.49 2.91
C LEU A 71 4.33 9.09 3.18
N PRO A 72 5.55 9.00 3.71
CA PRO A 72 6.13 7.72 4.12
C PRO A 72 5.31 7.04 5.21
N ALA A 73 5.03 5.74 5.05
CA ALA A 73 4.17 5.00 5.98
C ALA A 73 4.71 4.89 7.43
N LEU A 74 6.03 5.02 7.63
CA LEU A 74 6.67 4.95 8.95
C LEU A 74 7.04 6.32 9.53
N ASP A 75 6.98 7.36 8.70
CA ASP A 75 7.38 8.73 9.04
C ASP A 75 6.56 9.73 8.21
N PRO A 76 5.25 9.88 8.52
CA PRO A 76 4.32 10.67 7.73
C PRO A 76 4.36 12.16 8.09
N ASP A 77 5.51 12.67 8.54
CA ASP A 77 5.69 14.10 8.80
C ASP A 77 5.59 14.89 7.48
N ASP A 78 4.98 16.08 7.52
CA ASP A 78 4.78 16.93 6.33
C ASP A 78 6.11 17.27 5.61
N ASP A 79 7.21 17.37 6.35
CA ASP A 79 8.54 17.64 5.78
C ASP A 79 9.14 16.42 5.03
N LYS A 80 8.46 15.27 5.07
CA LYS A 80 8.80 14.01 4.38
C LYS A 80 7.91 13.73 3.18
N GLU A 81 6.98 14.64 2.84
CA GLU A 81 6.12 14.49 1.67
C GLU A 81 6.94 14.20 0.40
N TYR A 82 6.41 13.30 -0.42
CA TYR A 82 7.01 12.93 -1.70
C TYR A 82 7.12 14.14 -2.63
N GLY A 83 8.35 14.56 -2.91
CA GLY A 83 8.63 15.76 -3.69
C GLY A 83 8.30 15.68 -5.19
N GLY A 84 7.86 14.53 -5.70
CA GLY A 84 7.47 14.35 -7.11
C GLY A 84 6.08 14.93 -7.45
N GLY A 85 5.28 15.28 -6.43
CA GLY A 85 3.93 15.79 -6.57
C GLY A 85 2.92 14.96 -5.79
N LYS A 86 1.64 15.21 -6.04
CA LYS A 86 0.54 14.49 -5.39
C LYS A 86 0.14 13.26 -6.18
N MET A 87 -0.60 12.37 -5.51
CA MET A 87 -1.38 11.35 -6.18
C MET A 87 -2.77 11.89 -6.51
N THR A 88 -3.24 11.70 -7.73
CA THR A 88 -4.63 11.92 -8.12
C THR A 88 -5.33 10.59 -8.26
N VAL A 89 -6.49 10.45 -7.62
CA VAL A 89 -7.39 9.30 -7.74
C VAL A 89 -8.67 9.76 -8.41
N LYS A 90 -8.99 9.17 -9.56
CA LYS A 90 -10.30 9.29 -10.21
C LYS A 90 -11.05 7.98 -10.07
N ALA A 91 -12.36 8.04 -9.88
CA ALA A 91 -13.19 6.85 -9.81
C ALA A 91 -14.52 7.05 -10.55
N LEU A 92 -15.08 5.97 -11.08
CA LEU A 92 -16.43 5.91 -11.65
C LEU A 92 -16.92 4.46 -11.64
N HIS A 93 -18.20 4.23 -11.90
CA HIS A 93 -18.74 2.88 -12.06
C HIS A 93 -19.74 2.78 -13.21
N ASP A 94 -19.96 1.57 -13.73
CA ASP A 94 -20.98 1.28 -14.74
C ASP A 94 -22.20 0.51 -14.18
N GLY A 95 -22.26 0.41 -12.84
CA GLY A 95 -23.30 -0.32 -12.12
C GLY A 95 -23.03 -1.81 -11.95
N LYS A 96 -21.97 -2.33 -12.59
CA LYS A 96 -21.47 -3.68 -12.41
C LYS A 96 -20.07 -3.67 -11.80
N ASP A 97 -19.19 -2.85 -12.35
CA ASP A 97 -17.79 -2.73 -11.97
C ASP A 97 -17.50 -1.28 -11.53
N VAL A 98 -16.54 -1.13 -10.60
CA VAL A 98 -16.00 0.18 -10.19
C VAL A 98 -14.58 0.28 -10.74
N PHE A 99 -14.27 1.44 -11.32
CA PHE A 99 -13.00 1.70 -11.98
C PHE A 99 -12.27 2.81 -11.26
N PHE A 100 -10.95 2.65 -11.13
CA PHE A 100 -10.06 3.62 -10.50
C PHE A 100 -8.90 3.93 -11.44
N LEU A 101 -8.58 5.22 -11.58
CA LEU A 101 -7.34 5.69 -12.19
C LEU A 101 -6.49 6.36 -11.11
N LEU A 102 -5.28 5.85 -10.90
CA LEU A 102 -4.30 6.42 -10.00
C LEU A 102 -3.18 7.04 -10.84
N GLN A 103 -2.93 8.33 -10.63
CA GLN A 103 -1.84 9.06 -11.27
C GLN A 103 -0.94 9.62 -10.18
N VAL A 104 0.35 9.34 -10.27
CA VAL A 104 1.36 9.88 -9.36
C VAL A 104 2.35 10.65 -10.21
N ASP A 105 2.45 11.96 -9.95
CA ASP A 105 3.42 12.80 -10.64
C ASP A 105 4.85 12.48 -10.17
N GLY A 106 5.82 12.69 -11.05
CA GLY A 106 7.24 12.58 -10.72
C GLY A 106 8.01 11.64 -11.64
N ASP A 107 9.26 11.38 -11.26
CA ASP A 107 10.17 10.62 -12.10
C ASP A 107 9.75 9.16 -12.18
N TYR A 108 9.61 8.66 -13.41
CA TYR A 108 9.24 7.28 -13.66
C TYR A 108 10.40 6.34 -13.29
N ALA A 109 10.43 5.89 -12.03
CA ALA A 109 11.45 5.01 -11.48
C ALA A 109 11.17 3.52 -11.78
N TYR A 110 10.81 3.19 -13.01
CA TYR A 110 10.61 1.80 -13.43
C TYR A 110 11.88 1.22 -14.06
N SER A 111 12.33 0.08 -13.54
CA SER A 111 13.38 -0.72 -14.15
C SER A 111 12.79 -2.02 -14.66
N LYS A 112 12.74 -2.19 -15.99
CA LYS A 112 12.12 -3.35 -16.63
C LYS A 112 12.76 -4.65 -16.14
N GLY A 113 11.95 -5.52 -15.54
CA GLY A 113 12.37 -6.83 -15.04
C GLY A 113 12.97 -6.84 -13.64
N GLU A 114 13.07 -5.69 -12.95
CA GLU A 114 13.52 -5.60 -11.56
C GLU A 114 12.34 -5.65 -10.60
N ASN A 115 11.84 -6.85 -10.32
CA ASN A 115 10.63 -7.06 -9.51
C ASN A 115 10.80 -6.67 -8.03
N THR A 116 12.02 -6.43 -7.53
CA THR A 116 12.25 -6.07 -6.11
C THR A 116 12.22 -4.56 -5.86
N ARG A 117 12.16 -3.74 -6.91
CA ARG A 117 12.08 -2.26 -6.84
C ARG A 117 11.07 -1.72 -7.85
N CYS A 118 9.92 -2.38 -7.95
CA CYS A 118 8.90 -1.95 -8.88
C CYS A 118 8.02 -0.86 -8.29
N PRO A 119 7.69 0.18 -9.08
CA PRO A 119 6.57 1.05 -8.77
C PRO A 119 5.32 0.21 -8.53
N SER A 120 4.66 0.48 -7.41
CA SER A 120 3.45 -0.20 -6.98
C SER A 120 2.49 0.81 -6.39
N ALA A 121 1.21 0.51 -6.49
CA ALA A 121 0.14 1.29 -5.87
C ALA A 121 -0.84 0.33 -5.20
N ALA A 122 -1.50 0.79 -4.15
CA ALA A 122 -2.54 0.02 -3.48
C ALA A 122 -3.72 0.90 -3.10
N LEU A 123 -4.92 0.32 -3.19
CA LEU A 123 -6.14 0.87 -2.61
C LEU A 123 -6.53 0.00 -1.42
N MET A 124 -6.78 0.62 -0.27
CA MET A 124 -7.22 -0.06 0.94
C MET A 124 -8.66 0.33 1.25
N PHE A 125 -9.50 -0.68 1.45
CA PHE A 125 -10.90 -0.56 1.78
C PHE A 125 -11.13 -1.03 3.20
N GLN A 126 -11.85 -0.23 3.97
CA GLN A 126 -12.29 -0.62 5.30
C GLN A 126 -13.38 -1.70 5.19
N ILE A 127 -13.21 -2.82 5.89
CA ILE A 127 -14.21 -3.89 5.98
C ILE A 127 -14.78 -3.97 7.39
N GLY A 128 -13.91 -3.95 8.40
CA GLY A 128 -14.30 -4.01 9.80
C GLY A 128 -14.71 -2.64 10.36
N GLU A 129 -15.71 -2.63 11.24
CA GLU A 129 -16.22 -1.39 11.85
C GLU A 129 -15.18 -0.61 12.67
N SER A 130 -14.14 -1.31 13.17
CA SER A 130 -13.03 -0.75 13.94
C SER A 130 -11.73 -0.63 13.14
N ALA A 131 -11.77 -0.93 11.84
CA ALA A 131 -10.60 -0.90 10.99
C ALA A 131 -10.16 0.54 10.67
N THR A 132 -8.86 0.79 10.74
CA THR A 132 -8.24 2.06 10.38
C THR A 132 -7.26 1.87 9.23
N TYR A 133 -7.05 2.88 8.39
CA TYR A 133 -6.00 2.79 7.36
C TYR A 133 -4.60 2.67 7.98
N HIS A 134 -4.39 3.26 9.16
CA HIS A 134 -3.17 3.06 9.95
C HIS A 134 -3.00 1.59 10.32
N ASN A 135 -1.78 1.08 10.14
CA ASN A 135 -1.42 -0.30 10.44
C ASN A 135 -2.36 -1.33 9.79
N MET A 136 -2.86 -1.08 8.58
CA MET A 136 -3.64 -2.05 7.78
C MET A 136 -4.79 -2.70 8.59
N GLY A 137 -5.60 -1.89 9.27
CA GLY A 137 -6.69 -2.36 10.13
C GLY A 137 -6.57 -1.94 11.59
N GLY A 138 -5.36 -1.67 12.07
CA GLY A 138 -5.15 -1.05 13.38
C GLY A 138 -5.32 -1.99 14.58
N CYS A 139 -5.47 -3.31 14.37
CA CYS A 139 -5.48 -4.27 15.47
C CYS A 139 -4.17 -4.20 16.27
N LYS A 140 -4.25 -4.24 17.59
CA LYS A 140 -3.09 -4.08 18.49
C LYS A 140 -2.35 -5.38 18.79
N GLU A 141 -2.86 -6.50 18.31
CA GLU A 141 -2.22 -7.81 18.49
C GLU A 141 -0.91 -7.90 17.69
N GLY A 142 0.08 -8.53 18.31
CA GLY A 142 1.37 -8.78 17.67
C GLY A 142 1.28 -9.88 16.61
N ARG A 143 2.36 -10.06 15.85
CA ARG A 143 2.47 -11.09 14.81
C ARG A 143 2.07 -12.50 15.30
N ASP A 144 2.43 -12.84 16.54
CA ASP A 144 2.26 -14.19 17.07
C ASP A 144 0.91 -14.38 17.80
N SER A 145 0.11 -13.33 17.98
CA SER A 145 -1.20 -13.37 18.69
C SER A 145 -2.38 -12.91 17.84
N CYS A 146 -2.13 -12.34 16.66
CA CYS A 146 -3.17 -11.91 15.76
C CYS A 146 -3.85 -13.12 15.09
N THR A 147 -5.18 -13.13 15.10
CA THR A 147 -6.03 -14.14 14.46
C THR A 147 -7.32 -13.47 13.99
N ASN A 148 -8.09 -14.15 13.15
CA ASN A 148 -9.44 -13.68 12.76
C ASN A 148 -10.40 -13.52 13.97
N LYS A 149 -10.10 -14.12 15.14
CA LYS A 149 -10.88 -13.98 16.37
C LYS A 149 -10.39 -12.81 17.22
N THR A 150 -9.08 -12.70 17.43
CA THR A 150 -8.48 -11.68 18.30
C THR A 150 -8.50 -10.29 17.67
N CYS A 151 -8.46 -10.21 16.34
CA CYS A 151 -8.52 -8.95 15.60
C CYS A 151 -9.88 -8.69 14.93
N LYS A 152 -10.93 -9.47 15.23
CA LYS A 152 -12.24 -9.31 14.59
C LYS A 152 -12.73 -7.86 14.67
N GLY A 153 -13.20 -7.31 13.55
CA GLY A 153 -13.66 -5.93 13.43
C GLY A 153 -12.59 -4.96 12.93
N HIS A 154 -11.33 -5.40 12.78
CA HIS A 154 -10.22 -4.61 12.24
C HIS A 154 -9.87 -4.99 10.79
N GLU A 155 -10.77 -5.67 10.07
CA GLU A 155 -10.52 -6.15 8.72
C GLU A 155 -10.35 -5.00 7.71
N VAL A 156 -9.36 -5.11 6.85
CA VAL A 156 -9.21 -4.31 5.64
C VAL A 156 -9.00 -5.21 4.43
N ASP A 157 -9.46 -4.74 3.29
CA ASP A 157 -9.23 -5.35 1.99
C ASP A 157 -8.35 -4.44 1.14
N ILE A 158 -7.31 -4.97 0.51
CA ILE A 158 -6.27 -4.20 -0.14
C ILE A 158 -6.00 -4.75 -1.53
N MET A 159 -6.32 -3.93 -2.53
CA MET A 159 -5.96 -4.20 -3.92
C MET A 159 -4.58 -3.59 -4.19
N HIS A 160 -3.55 -4.43 -4.24
CA HIS A 160 -2.16 -4.00 -4.49
C HIS A 160 -1.72 -4.40 -5.90
N PHE A 161 -1.31 -3.42 -6.71
CA PHE A 161 -0.77 -3.65 -8.04
C PHE A 161 0.70 -3.23 -8.13
N SER A 162 1.55 -4.10 -8.66
CA SER A 162 2.92 -3.74 -9.02
C SER A 162 3.18 -3.90 -10.52
N ILE A 163 3.85 -2.89 -11.10
CA ILE A 163 4.14 -2.87 -12.53
C ILE A 163 5.05 -4.04 -12.92
N GLY A 164 6.09 -4.39 -12.15
CA GLY A 164 6.81 -5.65 -12.34
C GLY A 164 7.19 -5.98 -13.79
N ASN A 165 6.71 -7.14 -14.22
CA ASN A 165 6.73 -7.64 -15.59
C ASN A 165 5.40 -7.45 -16.34
N ALA A 166 4.53 -6.56 -15.85
CA ALA A 166 3.26 -6.25 -16.48
C ALA A 166 3.47 -5.66 -17.88
N ILE A 167 2.49 -5.94 -18.73
CA ILE A 167 2.39 -5.55 -20.12
C ILE A 167 1.33 -4.46 -20.17
N PRO A 168 1.68 -3.24 -20.62
CA PRO A 168 0.71 -2.16 -20.77
C PRO A 168 -0.52 -2.59 -21.57
N GLY A 169 -1.70 -2.19 -21.10
CA GLY A 169 -2.99 -2.52 -21.72
C GLY A 169 -3.46 -3.97 -21.54
N ARG A 170 -2.73 -4.81 -20.80
CA ARG A 170 -3.21 -6.14 -20.43
C ARG A 170 -3.99 -6.07 -19.12
N LEU A 171 -5.15 -6.74 -19.09
CA LEU A 171 -5.90 -6.93 -17.87
C LEU A 171 -5.23 -7.98 -16.98
N TYR A 172 -5.09 -7.63 -15.70
CA TYR A 172 -4.54 -8.47 -14.64
C TYR A 172 -5.62 -8.75 -13.60
N GLY A 173 -5.54 -9.93 -12.98
CA GLY A 173 -6.54 -10.44 -12.06
C GLY A 173 -6.27 -11.91 -11.76
N GLY A 174 -7.19 -12.53 -11.01
CA GLY A 174 -7.02 -13.89 -10.50
C GLY A 174 -6.53 -14.87 -11.55
N ASN A 175 -5.36 -15.47 -11.30
CA ASN A 175 -4.71 -16.41 -12.19
C ASN A 175 -5.10 -17.84 -11.80
N PRO A 176 -5.96 -18.54 -12.56
CA PRO A 176 -6.45 -19.86 -12.14
C PRO A 176 -5.35 -20.93 -12.01
N ILE A 177 -4.23 -20.76 -12.72
CA ILE A 177 -3.10 -21.70 -12.67
C ILE A 177 -2.28 -21.50 -11.40
N ASP A 178 -2.05 -20.25 -10.99
CA ASP A 178 -1.28 -19.93 -9.79
C ASP A 178 -2.17 -20.09 -8.53
N ASN A 179 -3.45 -19.71 -8.60
CA ASN A 179 -4.44 -19.97 -7.56
C ASN A 179 -4.64 -21.49 -7.34
N GLY A 180 -4.67 -22.29 -8.41
CA GLY A 180 -4.74 -23.74 -8.32
C GLY A 180 -3.50 -24.40 -7.68
N LYS A 181 -2.37 -23.68 -7.61
CA LYS A 181 -1.15 -24.11 -6.91
C LYS A 181 -1.02 -23.51 -5.50
N GLY A 182 -1.99 -22.69 -5.08
CA GLY A 182 -2.06 -22.09 -3.74
C GLY A 182 -0.90 -21.16 -3.42
N ASN A 183 -0.26 -20.55 -4.42
CA ASN A 183 0.90 -19.69 -4.20
C ASN A 183 0.65 -18.20 -4.47
N GLY A 184 -0.51 -17.81 -5.03
CA GLY A 184 -0.83 -16.40 -5.34
C GLY A 184 0.26 -15.73 -6.17
N GLY A 185 1.02 -16.52 -6.93
CA GLY A 185 2.35 -16.09 -7.39
C GLY A 185 2.31 -15.04 -8.50
N ASP A 186 1.11 -14.77 -9.05
CA ASP A 186 0.86 -13.80 -10.10
C ASP A 186 2.02 -13.67 -11.08
N ARG A 187 2.32 -14.79 -11.77
CA ARG A 187 3.54 -14.90 -12.60
C ARG A 187 3.68 -13.78 -13.63
N PHE A 188 2.58 -13.12 -14.00
CA PHE A 188 2.55 -12.01 -14.93
C PHE A 188 1.60 -10.94 -14.40
N GLY A 189 2.15 -9.77 -14.08
CA GLY A 189 1.44 -8.65 -13.45
C GLY A 189 0.98 -8.99 -12.04
N HIS A 190 1.44 -8.23 -11.06
CA HIS A 190 1.29 -8.56 -9.65
C HIS A 190 0.08 -7.82 -9.07
N LEU A 191 -1.13 -8.29 -9.36
CA LEU A 191 -2.36 -7.76 -8.78
C LEU A 191 -2.78 -8.67 -7.61
N VAL A 192 -2.28 -8.30 -6.45
CA VAL A 192 -2.46 -9.06 -5.21
C VAL A 192 -3.71 -8.58 -4.49
N ASP A 193 -4.60 -9.53 -4.19
CA ASP A 193 -5.72 -9.35 -3.26
C ASP A 193 -5.21 -9.63 -1.84
N LEU A 194 -5.29 -8.63 -0.96
CA LEU A 194 -4.72 -8.71 0.37
C LEU A 194 -5.75 -8.36 1.45
N TYR A 195 -6.09 -9.36 2.24
CA TYR A 195 -7.00 -9.20 3.38
C TYR A 195 -6.20 -9.18 4.69
N ALA A 196 -6.36 -8.14 5.51
CA ALA A 196 -5.51 -7.95 6.68
C ALA A 196 -6.24 -7.39 7.91
N TRP A 197 -5.58 -7.51 9.06
CA TRP A 197 -5.93 -6.80 10.30
C TRP A 197 -4.76 -5.97 10.85
N THR A 198 -3.54 -6.35 10.48
CA THR A 198 -2.28 -5.70 10.79
C THR A 198 -1.30 -5.91 9.64
N PRO A 199 -0.14 -5.23 9.59
CA PRO A 199 0.88 -5.51 8.58
C PRO A 199 1.46 -6.94 8.65
N HIS A 200 1.25 -7.64 9.77
CA HIS A 200 1.76 -8.98 10.02
C HIS A 200 0.68 -10.07 9.93
N CYS A 201 -0.58 -9.72 10.17
CA CYS A 201 -1.73 -10.60 10.00
C CYS A 201 -2.42 -10.30 8.68
N ARG A 202 -2.07 -11.07 7.65
CA ARG A 202 -2.60 -10.87 6.31
C ARG A 202 -2.70 -12.16 5.52
N TYR A 203 -3.73 -12.26 4.70
CA TYR A 203 -3.90 -13.24 3.65
C TYR A 203 -3.54 -12.59 2.33
N ILE A 204 -2.74 -13.28 1.54
CA ILE A 204 -2.27 -12.84 0.22
C ILE A 204 -2.85 -13.83 -0.77
N ASP A 205 -3.78 -13.39 -1.62
CA ASP A 205 -4.55 -14.22 -2.54
C ASP A 205 -5.18 -15.44 -1.84
N GLY A 206 -5.78 -15.19 -0.68
CA GLY A 206 -6.40 -16.21 0.18
C GLY A 206 -5.40 -17.11 0.93
N THR A 207 -4.09 -16.91 0.77
CA THR A 207 -3.05 -17.66 1.48
C THR A 207 -2.53 -16.83 2.65
N GLY A 208 -2.83 -17.27 3.88
CA GLY A 208 -2.44 -16.57 5.11
C GLY A 208 -1.42 -17.35 5.95
N PRO A 209 -1.01 -16.76 7.09
CA PRO A 209 -0.25 -17.50 8.10
C PRO A 209 -1.01 -18.78 8.48
N SER A 210 -0.29 -19.89 8.64
CA SER A 210 -0.89 -21.14 9.09
C SER A 210 -1.54 -20.90 10.45
N GLU A 211 -2.87 -20.95 10.51
CA GLU A 211 -3.56 -21.01 11.79
C GLU A 211 -3.05 -22.27 12.50
N GLU A 212 -2.21 -22.12 13.52
CA GLU A 212 -2.03 -23.20 14.49
C GLU A 212 -3.37 -23.32 15.22
N ALA A 213 -4.20 -24.24 14.73
CA ALA A 213 -5.41 -24.68 15.40
C ALA A 213 -5.02 -25.17 16.80
N THR A 214 -5.19 -24.29 17.79
CA THR A 214 -5.13 -24.60 19.21
C THR A 214 -6.52 -24.49 19.80
#